data_AF-I8YN61-F1
#
_entry.id   AF-I8YN61-F1
#
_cell.length_a   1.000
_cell.length_b   1.000
_cell.length_c   1.000
_cell.angle_alpha   90.00
_cell.angle_beta   90.00
_cell.angle_gamma   90.00
#
_symmetry.space_group_name_H-M   'P 1'
#
loop_
_entity.id
_entity.type
_entity.pdbx_description
1 polymer ?
#
loop_
_entity_poly.entity_id
_entity_poly.type
_entity_poly.pdbx_seq_one_letter_code
_entity_poly.pdbx_strand_id
1 'polypeptide(L)'
;MLDALNRSLVGWLKDGWRVHIDGIGYFDVSLTAPETRNPKDTKASSVKFKNVNFRADKELRYRVAELKAERSKAGSHSAHLSEIEIDMKLTEFFSENSILVRRDIEKICQMTRVTAGRCLKRLQEEKKLKNINTKQQPVYVPVPGHYRTSLER
;
A
#
# COMPACT_ATOMS: atom_id res chain seq x y z
N MET A 1 -34.10 -9.67 -5.95
CA MET A 1 -34.44 -8.22 -6.03
C MET A 1 -33.22 -7.39 -6.41
N LEU A 2 -32.11 -7.47 -5.67
CA LEU A 2 -30.86 -6.76 -5.99
C LEU A 2 -30.30 -7.11 -7.38
N ASP A 3 -30.38 -8.37 -7.80
CA ASP A 3 -29.93 -8.76 -9.15
C ASP A 3 -30.75 -8.14 -10.27
N ALA A 4 -32.05 -7.95 -10.06
CA ALA A 4 -32.92 -7.32 -11.04
C ALA A 4 -32.58 -5.82 -11.17
N LEU A 5 -32.38 -5.14 -10.03
CA LEU A 5 -31.91 -3.75 -10.01
C LEU A 5 -30.56 -3.60 -10.73
N ASN A 6 -29.62 -4.50 -10.45
CA ASN A 6 -28.31 -4.50 -11.10
C ASN A 6 -28.43 -4.65 -12.63
N ARG A 7 -29.21 -5.64 -13.10
CA ARG A 7 -29.44 -5.85 -14.54
C ARG A 7 -30.05 -4.63 -15.22
N SER A 8 -31.06 -4.02 -14.61
CA SER A 8 -31.70 -2.82 -15.16
C SER A 8 -30.75 -1.63 -15.17
N LEU A 9 -30.01 -1.39 -14.08
CA LEU A 9 -29.01 -0.32 -14.00
C LEU A 9 -27.94 -0.46 -15.09
N VAL A 10 -27.42 -1.66 -15.29
CA VAL A 10 -26.45 -1.95 -16.36
C VAL A 10 -27.06 -1.68 -17.74
N GLY A 11 -28.31 -2.09 -17.96
CA GLY A 11 -29.02 -1.81 -19.22
C GLY A 11 -29.13 -0.32 -19.50
N TRP A 12 -29.66 0.44 -18.55
CA TRP A 12 -29.82 1.90 -18.71
C TRP A 12 -28.49 2.63 -18.92
N LEU A 13 -27.42 2.23 -18.21
CA LEU A 13 -26.10 2.83 -18.39
C LEU A 13 -25.47 2.47 -19.75
N LYS A 14 -25.68 1.26 -20.25
CA LYS A 14 -25.25 0.87 -21.61
C LYS A 14 -25.94 1.69 -22.69
N ASP A 15 -27.21 2.03 -22.46
CA ASP A 15 -28.00 2.90 -23.33
C ASP A 15 -27.67 4.39 -23.14
N GLY A 16 -26.72 4.72 -22.25
CA GLY A 16 -26.25 6.10 -22.02
C GLY A 16 -27.14 6.93 -21.09
N TRP A 17 -28.15 6.33 -20.45
CA TRP A 17 -29.01 7.05 -19.51
C TRP A 17 -28.27 7.37 -18.23
N ARG A 18 -28.52 8.58 -17.71
CA ARG A 18 -28.23 8.90 -16.32
C ARG A 18 -29.37 8.37 -15.45
N VAL A 19 -29.03 7.52 -14.48
CA VAL A 19 -29.99 6.88 -13.58
C VAL A 19 -29.90 7.54 -12.21
N HIS A 20 -31.02 8.02 -11.68
CA HIS A 20 -31.13 8.50 -10.30
C HIS A 20 -31.89 7.46 -9.48
N ILE A 21 -31.28 7.01 -8.38
CA ILE A 21 -31.97 6.21 -7.37
C ILE A 21 -32.18 7.12 -6.17
N ASP A 22 -33.44 7.42 -5.88
CA ASP A 22 -33.82 8.34 -4.81
C ASP A 22 -33.25 7.90 -3.46
N GLY A 23 -32.66 8.84 -2.74
CA GLY A 23 -31.98 8.61 -1.46
C GLY A 23 -30.61 7.93 -1.56
N ILE A 24 -30.16 7.50 -2.76
CA ILE A 24 -28.84 6.92 -2.99
C ILE A 24 -27.96 7.89 -3.79
N GLY A 25 -28.38 8.25 -5.00
CA GLY A 25 -27.61 9.11 -5.87
C GLY A 25 -27.73 8.79 -7.35
N TYR A 26 -26.83 9.42 -8.11
CA TYR A 26 -26.82 9.40 -9.57
C TYR A 26 -25.72 8.46 -10.08
N PHE A 27 -26.07 7.69 -11.10
CA PHE A 27 -25.15 6.91 -11.91
C PHE A 27 -25.17 7.44 -13.34
N ASP A 28 -24.00 7.66 -13.92
CA ASP A 28 -23.86 8.02 -15.33
C ASP A 28 -22.58 7.42 -15.92
N VAL A 29 -22.46 7.43 -17.24
CA VAL A 29 -21.25 6.99 -17.95
C VAL A 29 -20.45 8.21 -18.40
N SER A 30 -19.14 8.15 -18.24
CA SER A 30 -18.22 9.04 -18.91
C SER A 30 -17.59 8.36 -20.11
N LEU A 31 -17.43 9.13 -21.17
CA LEU A 31 -16.74 8.72 -22.38
C LEU A 31 -15.42 9.50 -22.48
N THR A 32 -14.47 8.93 -23.22
CA THR A 32 -13.20 9.58 -23.55
C THR A 32 -12.99 9.52 -25.05
N ALA A 33 -12.40 10.56 -25.60
CA ALA A 33 -11.98 10.63 -26.99
C ALA A 33 -10.54 11.16 -27.05
N PRO A 34 -9.77 10.85 -28.11
CA PRO A 34 -8.48 11.46 -28.35
C PRO A 34 -8.57 12.99 -28.37
N GLU A 35 -7.50 13.67 -27.95
CA GLU A 35 -7.41 15.12 -28.07
C GLU A 35 -7.31 15.51 -29.56
N THR A 36 -8.16 16.45 -29.98
CA THR A 36 -8.20 16.95 -31.36
C THR A 36 -8.25 18.47 -31.35
N ARG A 37 -7.54 19.12 -32.29
CA ARG A 37 -7.55 20.59 -32.43
C ARG A 37 -8.94 21.14 -32.80
N ASN A 38 -9.75 20.36 -33.52
CA ASN A 38 -11.12 20.70 -33.88
C ASN A 38 -12.08 19.60 -33.40
N PRO A 39 -13.09 19.91 -32.57
CA PRO A 39 -14.05 18.91 -32.06
C PRO A 39 -14.76 18.11 -33.15
N LYS A 40 -14.95 18.68 -34.34
CA LYS A 40 -15.60 18.01 -35.48
C LYS A 40 -14.80 16.82 -36.04
N ASP A 41 -13.51 16.74 -35.73
CA ASP A 41 -12.64 15.65 -36.18
C ASP A 41 -12.81 14.38 -35.31
N THR A 42 -13.49 14.50 -34.16
CA THR A 42 -13.79 13.36 -33.29
C THR A 42 -14.83 12.47 -33.93
N LYS A 43 -14.41 11.26 -34.32
CA LYS A 43 -15.30 10.24 -34.87
C LYS A 43 -15.97 9.46 -33.75
N ALA A 44 -17.20 9.00 -33.96
CA ALA A 44 -17.87 8.11 -33.01
C ALA A 44 -17.03 6.86 -32.69
N SER A 45 -16.35 6.30 -33.69
CA SER A 45 -15.46 5.14 -33.54
C SER A 45 -14.23 5.41 -32.65
N SER A 46 -13.83 6.67 -32.47
CA SER A 46 -12.73 7.04 -31.58
C SER A 46 -13.19 7.34 -30.15
N VAL A 47 -14.50 7.44 -29.91
CA VAL A 47 -15.05 7.60 -28.57
C VAL A 47 -15.09 6.24 -27.88
N LYS A 48 -14.56 6.18 -26.66
CA LYS A 48 -14.51 4.97 -25.85
C LYS A 48 -15.20 5.19 -24.52
N PHE A 49 -15.77 4.12 -23.99
CA PHE A 49 -16.19 4.10 -22.59
C PHE A 49 -14.97 4.38 -21.68
N LYS A 50 -15.13 5.32 -20.74
CA LYS A 50 -14.10 5.66 -19.76
C LYS A 50 -14.42 5.06 -18.40
N ASN A 51 -15.59 5.39 -17.84
CA ASN A 51 -15.95 4.99 -16.48
C ASN A 51 -17.46 5.08 -16.23
N VAL A 52 -17.96 4.33 -15.24
CA VAL A 52 -19.25 4.61 -14.59
C VAL A 52 -18.99 5.54 -13.40
N ASN A 53 -19.64 6.69 -13.38
CA ASN A 53 -19.54 7.64 -12.29
C ASN A 53 -20.69 7.44 -11.31
N PHE A 54 -20.39 7.52 -10.02
CA PHE A 54 -21.39 7.59 -8.97
C PHE A 54 -21.27 8.91 -8.23
N ARG A 55 -22.40 9.60 -8.07
CA ARG A 55 -22.51 10.81 -7.24
C ARG A 55 -23.61 10.60 -6.21
N ALA A 56 -23.21 10.45 -4.96
CA ALA A 56 -24.13 10.32 -3.85
C ALA A 56 -25.04 11.54 -3.71
N ASP A 57 -26.29 11.28 -3.33
CA ASP A 57 -27.25 12.34 -3.05
C ASP A 57 -26.78 13.24 -1.90
N LYS A 58 -27.24 14.49 -1.90
CA LYS A 58 -26.90 15.45 -0.85
C LYS A 58 -27.33 14.92 0.52
N GLU A 59 -28.53 14.37 0.60
CA GLU A 59 -29.09 13.82 1.84
C GLU A 59 -28.30 12.61 2.33
N LEU A 60 -27.95 11.67 1.43
CA LEU A 60 -27.10 10.54 1.78
C LEU A 60 -25.75 11.01 2.33
N ARG A 61 -25.12 11.99 1.68
CA ARG A 61 -23.84 12.56 2.15
C ARG A 61 -23.96 13.21 3.52
N TYR A 62 -25.04 13.95 3.77
CA TYR A 62 -25.28 14.60 5.07
C TYR A 62 -25.45 13.56 6.18
N ARG A 63 -26.32 12.57 5.97
CA ARG A 63 -26.58 11.49 6.94
C ARG A 63 -25.32 10.68 7.27
N VAL A 64 -24.43 10.48 6.30
CA VAL A 64 -23.17 9.76 6.51
C VAL A 64 -22.10 10.67 7.13
N ALA A 65 -22.13 11.98 6.90
CA ALA A 65 -21.14 12.91 7.46
C ALA A 65 -21.12 12.96 8.99
N GLU A 66 -22.20 12.53 9.66
CA GLU A 66 -22.27 12.39 11.12
C GLU A 66 -21.54 11.15 11.66
N LEU A 67 -20.87 10.37 10.79
CA LEU A 67 -20.11 9.20 11.23
C LEU A 67 -19.05 9.60 12.25
N LYS A 68 -18.97 8.86 13.35
CA LYS A 68 -17.89 9.00 14.33
C LYS A 68 -16.66 8.27 13.80
N ALA A 69 -15.63 9.03 13.47
CA ALA A 69 -14.33 8.46 13.14
C ALA A 69 -13.62 8.01 14.42
N GLU A 70 -13.22 6.75 14.47
CA GLU A 70 -12.37 6.24 15.54
C GLU A 70 -10.96 5.95 14.98
N ARG A 71 -9.94 6.32 15.75
CA ARG A 71 -8.57 5.96 15.42
C ARG A 71 -8.39 4.46 15.64
N SER A 72 -7.91 3.74 14.63
CA SER A 72 -7.55 2.33 14.80
C SER A 72 -6.48 2.17 15.88
N LYS A 73 -6.69 1.25 16.83
CA LYS A 73 -5.66 0.85 17.80
C LYS A 73 -4.52 0.04 17.15
N ALA A 74 -4.77 -0.51 15.96
CA ALA A 74 -3.77 -1.12 15.10
C ALA A 74 -2.94 -0.03 14.40
N GLY A 75 -2.16 0.72 15.18
CA GLY A 75 -1.09 1.52 14.65
C GLY A 75 0.09 0.61 14.31
N SER A 76 0.49 0.53 13.05
CA SER A 76 1.80 0.03 12.67
C SER A 76 2.86 1.04 13.10
N HIS A 77 3.08 1.15 14.41
CA HIS A 77 4.16 1.94 14.99
C HIS A 77 5.30 0.99 15.32
N SER A 78 6.50 1.36 14.89
CA SER A 78 7.70 0.64 15.30
C SER A 78 7.89 0.80 16.81
N ALA A 79 8.34 -0.25 17.49
CA ALA A 79 8.80 -0.12 18.86
C ALA A 79 9.89 0.95 18.95
N HIS A 80 9.84 1.78 20.01
CA HIS A 80 10.92 2.71 20.31
C HIS A 80 12.08 1.94 20.94
N LEU A 81 12.94 1.38 20.09
CA LEU A 81 14.17 0.73 20.50
C LEU A 81 15.35 1.68 20.24
N SER A 82 16.20 1.83 21.25
CA SER A 82 17.52 2.44 21.11
C SER A 82 18.44 1.59 20.22
N GLU A 83 19.53 2.18 19.74
CA GLU A 83 20.50 1.46 18.91
C GLU A 83 21.15 0.30 19.67
N ILE A 84 21.35 0.44 20.98
CA ILE A 84 21.90 -0.60 21.86
C ILE A 84 20.93 -1.78 21.96
N GLU A 85 19.64 -1.53 22.17
CA GLU A 85 18.63 -2.59 22.24
C GLU A 85 18.49 -3.35 20.92
N ILE A 86 18.62 -2.65 19.79
CA ILE A 86 18.67 -3.28 18.46
C ILE A 86 19.89 -4.20 18.36
N ASP A 87 21.07 -3.73 18.79
CA ASP A 87 22.29 -4.53 18.73
C ASP A 87 22.25 -5.75 19.67
N MET A 88 21.61 -5.63 20.84
CA MET A 88 21.38 -6.76 21.74
C MET A 88 20.49 -7.82 21.09
N LYS A 89 19.36 -7.40 20.49
CA LYS A 89 18.44 -8.30 19.76
C LYS A 89 19.11 -8.98 18.57
N LEU A 90 19.97 -8.28 17.85
CA LEU A 90 20.75 -8.86 16.76
C LEU A 90 21.80 -9.85 17.26
N THR A 91 22.44 -9.57 18.39
CA THR A 91 23.38 -10.50 19.03
C THR A 91 22.70 -11.81 19.41
N GLU A 92 21.50 -11.74 19.98
CA GLU A 92 20.68 -12.91 20.31
C GLU A 92 20.22 -13.64 19.03
N PHE A 93 19.77 -12.92 18.02
CA PHE A 93 19.35 -13.52 16.75
C PHE A 93 20.49 -14.29 16.07
N PHE A 94 21.69 -13.70 16.02
CA PHE A 94 22.86 -14.32 15.38
C PHE A 94 23.50 -15.44 16.20
N SER A 95 23.11 -15.67 17.46
CA SER A 95 23.57 -16.86 18.18
C SER A 95 22.92 -18.15 17.66
N GLU A 96 21.75 -18.04 17.04
CA GLU A 96 20.99 -19.19 16.51
C GLU A 96 20.89 -19.19 14.98
N ASN A 97 21.06 -18.02 14.34
CA ASN A 97 20.87 -17.83 12.90
C ASN A 97 22.14 -17.29 12.26
N SER A 98 22.48 -17.76 11.06
CA SER A 98 23.67 -17.29 10.34
C SER A 98 23.39 -16.14 9.36
N ILE A 99 22.13 -15.97 8.97
CA ILE A 99 21.71 -14.97 7.99
C ILE A 99 20.49 -14.19 8.50
N LEU A 100 20.41 -12.92 8.11
CA LEU A 100 19.33 -12.02 8.45
C LEU A 100 18.67 -11.49 7.17
N VAL A 101 17.35 -11.54 7.11
CA VAL A 101 16.57 -10.80 6.10
C VAL A 101 15.73 -9.70 6.75
N ARG A 102 15.23 -8.77 5.95
CA ARG A 102 14.42 -7.65 6.43
C ARG A 102 13.18 -8.07 7.23
N ARG A 103 12.56 -9.21 6.93
CA ARG A 103 11.41 -9.69 7.73
C ARG A 103 11.81 -10.10 9.14
N ASP A 104 13.06 -10.48 9.36
CA ASP A 104 13.54 -10.88 10.68
C ASP A 104 13.70 -9.63 11.56
N ILE A 105 14.30 -8.55 11.03
CA ILE A 105 14.40 -7.29 11.77
C ILE A 105 13.02 -6.69 12.08
N GLU A 106 12.04 -6.81 11.16
CA GLU A 106 10.65 -6.43 11.41
C GLU A 106 10.06 -7.17 12.62
N LYS A 107 10.33 -8.48 12.73
CA LYS A 107 9.83 -9.31 13.83
C LYS A 107 10.56 -9.06 15.15
N ILE A 108 11.88 -9.20 15.17
CA ILE A 108 12.66 -9.15 16.42
C ILE A 108 12.65 -7.74 17.06
N CYS A 109 12.63 -6.69 16.22
CA CYS A 109 12.61 -5.30 16.66
C CYS A 109 11.21 -4.68 16.61
N GLN A 110 10.17 -5.45 16.23
CA GLN A 110 8.78 -4.96 16.09
C GLN A 110 8.72 -3.65 15.29
N MET A 111 9.37 -3.64 14.14
CA MET A 111 9.50 -2.46 13.29
C MET A 111 8.59 -2.57 12.08
N THR A 112 8.07 -1.43 11.63
CA THR A 112 7.47 -1.36 10.30
C THR A 112 8.49 -1.65 9.21
N ARG A 113 8.01 -2.06 8.04
CA ARG A 113 8.82 -2.24 6.82
C ARG A 113 9.76 -1.07 6.53
N VAL A 114 9.30 0.16 6.71
CA VAL A 114 10.09 1.37 6.42
C VAL A 114 11.18 1.58 7.47
N THR A 115 10.83 1.47 8.76
CA THR A 115 11.81 1.62 9.86
C THR A 115 12.86 0.52 9.83
N ALA A 116 12.46 -0.74 9.59
CA ALA A 116 13.34 -1.87 9.37
C ALA A 116 14.34 -1.62 8.23
N GLY A 117 13.88 -1.07 7.10
CA GLY A 117 14.74 -0.70 5.99
C GLY A 117 15.76 0.38 6.34
N ARG A 118 15.36 1.42 7.08
CA ARG A 118 16.28 2.46 7.58
C ARG A 118 17.30 1.90 8.55
N CYS A 119 16.88 1.03 9.46
CA CYS A 119 17.76 0.37 10.42
C CYS A 119 18.83 -0.47 9.73
N LEU A 120 18.44 -1.31 8.76
CA LEU A 120 19.39 -2.11 7.99
C LEU A 120 20.40 -1.24 7.23
N LYS A 121 19.93 -0.16 6.60
CA LYS A 121 20.82 0.79 5.91
C LYS A 121 21.86 1.38 6.88
N ARG A 122 21.43 1.85 8.05
CA ARG A 122 22.33 2.36 9.10
C ARG A 122 23.36 1.31 9.53
N LEU A 123 22.92 0.08 9.81
CA LEU A 123 23.82 -1.02 10.23
C LEU A 123 24.85 -1.40 9.16
N GLN A 124 24.52 -1.24 7.88
CA GLN A 124 25.48 -1.39 6.78
C GLN A 124 26.47 -0.23 6.71
N GLU A 125 26.01 1.01 6.89
CA GLU A 125 26.85 2.21 6.93
C GLU A 125 27.84 2.18 8.11
N GLU A 126 27.40 1.68 9.26
CA GLU A 126 28.23 1.41 10.45
C GLU A 126 29.16 0.20 10.30
N LYS A 127 29.13 -0.51 9.16
CA LYS A 127 29.91 -1.73 8.88
C LYS A 127 29.66 -2.88 9.88
N LYS A 128 28.49 -2.92 10.51
CA LYS A 128 28.08 -4.03 11.38
C LYS A 128 27.50 -5.20 10.59
N LEU A 129 26.84 -4.91 9.46
CA LEU A 129 26.23 -5.89 8.55
C LEU A 129 26.73 -5.74 7.12
N LYS A 130 26.84 -6.86 6.41
CA LYS A 130 27.16 -6.90 4.97
C LYS A 130 26.05 -7.62 4.21
N ASN A 131 25.59 -7.02 3.12
CA ASN A 131 24.69 -7.72 2.19
C ASN A 131 25.52 -8.66 1.30
N ILE A 132 25.18 -9.95 1.29
CA ILE A 132 25.85 -10.99 0.50
C ILE A 132 25.07 -11.37 -0.76
N ASN A 133 23.91 -10.75 -1.00
CA ASN A 133 23.05 -11.04 -2.14
C ASN A 133 22.68 -9.76 -2.92
N THR A 134 21.84 -9.89 -3.96
CA THR A 134 21.41 -8.80 -4.82
C THR A 134 20.65 -7.72 -4.05
N LYS A 135 20.58 -6.50 -4.62
CA LYS A 135 19.81 -5.39 -4.04
C LYS A 135 18.30 -5.67 -3.99
N GLN A 136 17.79 -6.50 -4.89
CA GLN A 136 16.36 -6.85 -4.98
C GLN A 136 15.96 -7.92 -3.96
N GLN A 137 16.90 -8.78 -3.56
CA GLN A 137 16.72 -9.84 -2.57
C GLN A 137 17.85 -9.82 -1.54
N PRO A 138 17.93 -8.77 -0.70
CA PRO A 138 19.06 -8.60 0.20
C PRO A 138 19.06 -9.65 1.31
N VAL A 139 20.25 -10.19 1.60
CA VAL A 139 20.53 -11.12 2.69
C VAL A 139 21.75 -10.62 3.43
N TYR A 140 21.64 -10.43 4.73
CA TYR A 140 22.66 -9.79 5.54
C TYR A 140 23.36 -10.80 6.44
N VAL A 141 24.68 -10.64 6.56
CA VAL A 141 25.53 -11.37 7.52
C VAL A 141 26.27 -10.37 8.41
N PRO A 142 26.58 -10.75 9.66
CA PRO A 142 27.41 -9.94 10.53
C PRO A 142 28.81 -9.79 9.94
N VAL A 143 29.38 -8.58 10.04
CA VAL A 143 30.80 -8.38 9.73
C VAL A 143 31.62 -9.01 10.86
N PRO A 144 32.74 -9.70 10.57
CA PRO A 144 33.57 -10.33 11.60
C PRO A 144 33.93 -9.38 12.74
N GLY A 145 33.79 -9.85 13.99
CA GLY A 145 33.98 -9.03 15.18
C GLY A 145 32.69 -8.35 15.70
N HIS A 146 31.58 -8.43 14.96
CA HIS A 146 30.27 -7.97 15.42
C HIS A 146 29.35 -9.15 15.77
N TYR A 147 28.43 -8.89 16.71
CA TYR A 147 27.36 -9.81 17.13
C TYR A 147 27.87 -11.21 17.55
N ARG A 148 29.07 -11.25 18.15
CA ARG A 148 29.76 -12.48 18.61
C ARG A 148 30.11 -13.48 17.50
N THR A 149 30.10 -13.05 16.25
CA THR A 149 30.60 -13.85 15.12
C THR A 149 32.11 -13.72 15.09
N SER A 150 32.80 -14.84 15.34
CA SER A 150 34.26 -14.87 15.41
C SER A 150 34.90 -14.44 14.08
N LEU A 151 36.10 -13.86 14.14
CA LEU A 151 36.96 -13.66 12.97
C LEU A 151 37.24 -15.03 12.32
N GLU A 152 36.74 -15.26 11.10
CA GLU A 152 37.27 -16.34 10.28
C GLU A 152 38.76 -16.05 10.07
N ARG A 153 39.60 -16.99 10.52
CA ARG A 153 41.06 -16.99 10.33
C ARG A 153 41.41 -17.31 8.88
#